data_AF-A0A1Q9S1H8-F1
#
_entry.id   AF-A0A1Q9S1H8-F1
#
_cell.length_a   1.000
_cell.length_b   1.000
_cell.length_c   1.000
_cell.angle_alpha   90.00
_cell.angle_beta   90.00
_cell.angle_gamma   90.00
#
_symmetry.space_group_name_H-M   'P 1'
#
loop_
_entity.id
_entity.type
_entity.pdbx_description
1 polymer ?
#
loop_
_entity_poly.entity_id
_entity_poly.type
_entity_poly.pdbx_seq_one_letter_code
_entity_poly.pdbx_strand_id
1 'polypeptide(L)'
;MLRVPARLLSAPLPGANRLLREITFDHLAARFTGPGRRVTDEVRLLLARALGNSPITIGAVARLLALHPRTLQRRLEAESTTFEAILDDVRREAALRLITETDLPLAQVTAMVGLTEQSALSRAARRWWCRTPRALRREHERAPRAVFAESGDPAKTTRSARN
;
A
#
# COMPACT_ATOMS: atom_id res chain seq x y z
N MET A 1 34.81 -9.75 8.97
CA MET A 1 33.67 -10.20 8.14
C MET A 1 33.25 -11.59 8.61
N LEU A 2 31.98 -11.79 8.93
CA LEU A 2 31.46 -13.10 9.34
C LEU A 2 31.15 -13.91 8.07
N ARG A 3 31.82 -15.05 7.87
CA ARG A 3 31.60 -15.96 6.74
C ARG A 3 30.93 -17.22 7.26
N VAL A 4 29.67 -17.42 6.88
CA VAL A 4 28.85 -18.56 7.35
C VAL A 4 28.81 -19.63 6.25
N PRO A 5 29.24 -20.87 6.52
CA PRO A 5 29.14 -21.98 5.57
C PRO A 5 27.68 -22.29 5.20
N ALA A 6 27.38 -22.42 3.92
CA ALA A 6 26.01 -22.67 3.42
C ALA A 6 25.33 -23.90 4.05
N ARG A 7 26.10 -24.93 4.43
CA ARG A 7 25.62 -26.12 5.14
C ARG A 7 24.93 -25.81 6.48
N LEU A 8 25.25 -24.68 7.11
CA LEU A 8 24.59 -24.26 8.36
C LEU A 8 23.18 -23.72 8.14
N LEU A 9 22.82 -23.30 6.91
CA LEU A 9 21.46 -22.84 6.58
C LEU A 9 20.46 -23.99 6.49
N SER A 10 20.95 -25.21 6.24
CA SER A 10 20.13 -26.42 6.07
C SER A 10 20.22 -27.37 7.26
N ALA A 11 21.13 -27.12 8.20
CA ALA A 11 21.27 -27.93 9.39
C ALA A 11 20.09 -27.68 10.34
N PRO A 12 19.42 -28.73 10.85
CA PRO A 12 18.42 -28.56 11.90
C PRO A 12 19.08 -27.95 13.14
N LEU A 13 18.46 -26.91 13.69
CA LEU A 13 18.99 -26.22 14.87
C LEU A 13 18.99 -27.18 16.07
N PRO A 14 20.13 -27.37 16.74
CA PRO A 14 20.19 -28.14 17.99
C PRO A 14 19.25 -27.49 19.03
N GLY A 15 18.26 -28.24 19.52
CA GLY A 15 17.25 -27.72 20.45
C GLY A 15 15.99 -27.13 19.80
N ALA A 16 15.78 -27.32 18.49
CA ALA A 16 14.54 -26.95 17.81
C ALA A 16 13.33 -27.74 18.35
N ASN A 17 12.64 -27.18 19.35
CA ASN A 17 11.37 -27.67 19.83
C ASN A 17 10.24 -26.99 19.03
N ARG A 18 9.46 -27.77 18.28
CA ARG A 18 8.38 -27.27 17.42
C ARG A 18 7.30 -26.50 18.18
N LEU A 19 6.96 -26.94 19.39
CA LEU A 19 5.95 -26.30 20.23
C LEU A 19 6.48 -24.97 20.81
N LEU A 20 7.73 -24.95 21.29
CA LEU A 20 8.38 -23.70 21.71
C LEU A 20 8.58 -22.76 20.52
N ARG A 21 8.84 -23.30 19.33
CA ARG A 21 8.92 -22.51 18.09
C ARG A 21 7.58 -21.81 17.84
N GLU A 22 6.46 -22.52 17.82
CA GLU A 22 5.15 -21.91 17.58
C GLU A 22 4.82 -20.83 18.62
N ILE A 23 4.95 -21.13 19.92
CA ILE A 23 4.67 -20.16 20.99
C ILE A 23 5.62 -18.96 20.97
N THR A 24 6.91 -19.22 20.74
CA THR A 24 7.94 -18.16 20.69
C THR A 24 7.79 -17.32 19.43
N PHE A 25 7.43 -17.90 18.28
CA PHE A 25 7.18 -17.13 17.06
C PHE A 25 5.93 -16.26 17.19
N ASP A 26 4.86 -16.73 17.83
CA ASP A 26 3.69 -15.89 18.10
C ASP A 26 4.02 -14.73 19.03
N HIS A 27 4.77 -15.01 20.10
CA HIS A 27 5.25 -14.02 21.06
C HIS A 27 6.24 -13.03 20.44
N LEU A 28 7.17 -13.52 19.60
CA LEU A 28 8.12 -12.70 18.86
C LEU A 28 7.40 -11.92 17.77
N ALA A 29 6.50 -12.48 16.98
CA ALA A 29 5.76 -11.73 15.95
C ALA A 29 4.91 -10.61 16.59
N ALA A 30 4.31 -10.86 17.75
CA ALA A 30 3.55 -9.86 18.50
C ALA A 30 4.43 -8.75 19.12
N ARG A 31 5.72 -9.01 19.40
CA ARG A 31 6.61 -8.05 20.09
C ARG A 31 7.78 -7.53 19.25
N PHE A 32 8.13 -8.23 18.19
CA PHE A 32 9.25 -8.03 17.29
C PHE A 32 8.76 -8.25 15.86
N THR A 33 8.51 -7.14 15.16
CA THR A 33 8.57 -7.14 13.70
C THR A 33 9.95 -7.73 13.34
N GLY A 34 9.98 -8.84 12.59
CA GLY A 34 11.18 -9.64 12.41
C GLY A 34 12.41 -8.80 12.00
N PRO A 35 13.64 -9.22 12.36
CA PRO A 35 14.85 -8.47 12.06
C PRO A 35 14.98 -8.30 10.54
N GLY A 36 14.62 -7.11 10.06
CA GLY A 36 14.68 -6.74 8.64
C GLY A 36 13.42 -6.08 8.06
N ARG A 37 12.24 -6.16 8.70
CA ARG A 37 11.05 -5.42 8.23
C ARG A 37 10.75 -4.22 9.12
N ARG A 38 10.77 -3.03 8.52
CA ARG A 38 10.39 -1.78 9.18
C ARG A 38 8.89 -1.79 9.44
N VAL A 39 8.48 -1.27 10.59
CA VAL A 39 7.03 -1.14 10.90
C VAL A 39 6.36 -0.23 9.89
N THR A 40 7.09 0.76 9.38
CA THR A 40 6.65 1.62 8.27
C THR A 40 6.18 0.82 7.05
N ASP A 41 6.90 -0.23 6.66
CA ASP A 41 6.60 -0.99 5.44
C ASP A 41 5.32 -1.82 5.60
N GLU A 42 5.12 -2.40 6.79
CA GLU A 42 3.89 -3.14 7.10
C GLU A 42 2.68 -2.22 7.16
N VAL A 43 2.82 -1.06 7.80
CA VAL A 43 1.78 -0.03 7.82
C VAL A 43 1.47 0.40 6.39
N ARG A 44 2.47 0.67 5.55
CA ARG A 44 2.29 1.06 4.15
C ARG A 44 1.49 0.02 3.36
N LEU A 45 1.81 -1.25 3.52
CA LEU A 45 1.11 -2.36 2.86
C LEU A 45 -0.36 -2.45 3.29
N LEU A 46 -0.63 -2.33 4.59
CA LEU A 46 -1.99 -2.36 5.13
C LEU A 46 -2.80 -1.15 4.64
N LEU A 47 -2.21 0.04 4.66
CA LEU A 47 -2.85 1.25 4.16
C LEU A 47 -3.17 1.14 2.67
N ALA A 48 -2.24 0.63 1.86
CA ALA A 48 -2.44 0.48 0.41
C ALA A 48 -3.60 -0.46 0.07
N ARG A 49 -3.80 -1.53 0.86
CA ARG A 49 -4.92 -2.47 0.70
C ARG A 49 -6.24 -1.92 1.22
N ALA A 50 -6.20 -1.02 2.20
CA ALA A 50 -7.38 -0.42 2.80
C ALA A 50 -7.85 0.85 2.08
N LEU A 51 -7.07 1.40 1.13
CA LEU A 51 -7.49 2.54 0.31
C LEU A 51 -8.83 2.26 -0.38
N GLY A 52 -9.75 3.22 -0.30
CA GLY A 52 -11.11 3.10 -0.83
C GLY A 52 -12.10 2.36 0.06
N ASN A 53 -11.63 1.69 1.12
CA ASN A 53 -12.46 0.91 2.04
C ASN A 53 -12.52 1.58 3.42
N SER A 54 -13.54 2.42 3.65
CA SER A 54 -13.86 3.01 4.97
C SER A 54 -12.77 3.96 5.54
N PRO A 55 -13.05 4.83 6.53
CA PRO A 55 -12.01 5.65 7.16
C PRO A 55 -10.91 4.80 7.81
N ILE A 56 -9.69 4.92 7.29
CA ILE A 56 -8.51 4.24 7.81
C ILE A 56 -8.02 4.98 9.05
N THR A 57 -8.09 4.33 10.21
CA THR A 57 -7.65 4.90 11.49
C THR A 57 -6.42 4.18 12.02
N ILE A 58 -5.60 4.91 12.78
CA ILE A 58 -4.43 4.33 13.45
C ILE A 58 -4.81 3.16 14.38
N GLY A 59 -5.99 3.23 15.03
CA GLY A 59 -6.49 2.16 15.88
C GLY A 59 -6.87 0.89 15.12
N ALA A 60 -7.40 1.01 13.89
CA ALA A 60 -7.67 -0.14 13.04
C ALA A 60 -6.36 -0.82 12.59
N VAL A 61 -5.38 -0.03 12.14
CA VAL A 61 -4.08 -0.56 11.69
C VAL A 61 -3.29 -1.16 12.86
N ALA A 62 -3.31 -0.54 14.03
CA ALA A 62 -2.67 -1.07 15.22
C ALA A 62 -3.25 -2.44 15.63
N ARG A 63 -4.59 -2.60 15.58
CA ARG A 63 -5.24 -3.90 15.83
C ARG A 63 -4.82 -4.97 14.82
N LEU A 64 -4.72 -4.63 13.53
CA LEU A 64 -4.26 -5.55 12.49
C LEU A 64 -2.81 -6.01 12.69
N LEU A 65 -1.98 -5.16 13.29
CA LEU A 65 -0.59 -5.47 13.64
C LEU A 65 -0.43 -6.10 15.04
N ALA A 66 -1.53 -6.40 15.75
CA ALA A 66 -1.52 -6.84 17.15
C ALA A 66 -0.75 -5.90 18.10
N LEU A 67 -0.75 -4.60 17.80
CA LEU A 67 -0.08 -3.56 18.58
C LEU A 67 -1.09 -2.62 19.25
N HIS A 68 -0.69 -2.06 20.39
CA HIS A 68 -1.38 -0.91 20.95
C HIS A 68 -1.10 0.36 20.11
N PRO A 69 -2.07 1.27 19.88
CA PRO A 69 -1.86 2.48 19.06
C PRO A 69 -0.66 3.32 19.51
N ARG A 70 -0.45 3.45 20.82
CA ARG A 70 0.71 4.16 21.40
C ARG A 70 2.04 3.49 21.09
N THR A 71 2.08 2.16 21.01
CA THR A 71 3.28 1.41 20.60
C THR A 71 3.55 1.61 19.12
N LEU A 72 2.51 1.61 18.28
CA LEU A 72 2.64 1.86 16.86
C LEU A 72 3.21 3.28 16.60
N GLN A 73 2.64 4.32 17.23
CA GLN A 73 3.15 5.69 17.12
C GLN A 73 4.62 5.79 17.51
N ARG A 74 5.00 5.27 18.69
CA ARG A 74 6.40 5.30 19.14
C ARG A 74 7.36 4.59 18.19
N ARG A 75 6.93 3.49 17.56
CA ARG A 75 7.76 2.77 16.58
C ARG A 75 7.91 3.56 15.28
N LEU A 76 6.84 4.20 14.81
CA LEU A 76 6.90 5.08 13.64
C LEU A 76 7.80 6.30 13.91
N GLU A 77 7.69 6.91 15.09
CA GLU A 77 8.56 8.02 15.52
C GLU A 77 10.03 7.59 15.59
N ALA A 78 10.33 6.39 16.10
CA ALA A 78 11.68 5.83 16.10
C ALA A 78 12.23 5.62 14.67
N GLU A 79 11.35 5.41 13.70
CA GLU A 79 11.67 5.34 12.27
C GLU A 79 11.59 6.72 11.57
N SER A 80 11.47 7.82 12.33
CA SER A 80 11.35 9.20 11.84
C SER A 80 10.17 9.45 10.90
N THR A 81 9.06 8.74 11.12
CA THR A 81 7.84 8.90 10.32
C THR A 81 6.60 8.95 11.21
N THR A 82 5.45 9.28 10.62
CA THR A 82 4.16 9.32 11.31
C THR A 82 3.11 8.55 10.51
N PHE A 83 2.06 8.10 11.19
CA PHE A 83 0.95 7.43 10.52
C PHE A 83 0.35 8.29 9.41
N GLU A 84 0.19 9.60 9.67
CA GLU A 84 -0.33 10.54 8.67
C GLU A 84 0.62 10.69 7.49
N ALA A 85 1.93 10.76 7.71
CA ALA A 85 2.91 10.84 6.63
C ALA A 85 2.87 9.60 5.73
N ILE A 86 2.79 8.39 6.31
CA ILE A 86 2.69 7.15 5.53
C ILE A 86 1.37 7.09 4.78
N LEU A 87 0.27 7.49 5.41
CA LEU A 87 -1.04 7.56 4.75
C LEU A 87 -1.02 8.55 3.59
N ASP A 88 -0.38 9.70 3.77
CA ASP A 88 -0.25 10.71 2.73
C ASP A 88 0.59 10.21 1.55
N ASP A 89 1.71 9.54 1.84
CA ASP A 89 2.56 8.88 0.85
C ASP A 89 1.81 7.82 0.03
N VAL A 90 1.09 6.93 0.71
CA VAL A 90 0.32 5.86 0.08
C VAL A 90 -0.79 6.43 -0.80
N ARG A 91 -1.48 7.46 -0.31
CA ARG A 91 -2.50 8.19 -1.09
C ARG A 91 -1.89 8.89 -2.29
N ARG A 92 -0.72 9.51 -2.14
CA ARG A 92 0.01 10.18 -3.22
C ARG A 92 0.35 9.19 -4.33
N GLU A 93 0.96 8.06 -3.99
CA GLU A 93 1.33 7.03 -4.96
C GLU A 93 0.11 6.45 -5.70
N ALA A 94 -0.97 6.16 -4.97
CA ALA A 94 -2.21 5.66 -5.57
C ALA A 94 -2.89 6.70 -6.46
N ALA A 95 -2.98 7.95 -6.01
CA ALA A 95 -3.57 9.03 -6.79
C ALA A 95 -2.78 9.30 -8.07
N LEU A 96 -1.45 9.27 -8.02
CA LEU A 96 -0.62 9.44 -9.21
C LEU A 96 -0.96 8.39 -10.25
N ARG A 97 -0.86 7.10 -9.90
CA ARG A 97 -1.18 5.98 -10.80
C ARG A 97 -2.58 6.11 -11.40
N LEU A 98 -3.59 6.37 -10.58
CA LEU A 98 -4.96 6.52 -11.05
C LEU A 98 -5.16 7.73 -11.98
N ILE A 99 -4.45 8.84 -11.74
CA ILE A 99 -4.56 10.04 -12.58
C ILE A 99 -3.86 9.84 -13.93
N THR A 100 -2.71 9.16 -13.94
CA THR A 100 -1.82 9.05 -15.10
C THR A 100 -2.07 7.82 -15.97
N GLU A 101 -2.44 6.70 -15.37
CA GLU A 101 -2.61 5.41 -16.06
C GLU A 101 -4.07 5.15 -16.44
N THR A 102 -5.03 5.88 -15.87
CA THR A 102 -6.46 5.66 -16.12
C THR A 102 -7.21 6.91 -16.55
N ASP A 103 -8.28 6.70 -17.32
CA ASP A 103 -9.22 7.75 -17.75
C ASP A 103 -10.38 7.95 -16.74
N LEU A 104 -10.24 7.44 -15.51
CA LEU A 104 -11.30 7.49 -14.51
C LEU A 104 -11.69 8.95 -14.17
N PRO A 105 -12.98 9.24 -13.92
CA PRO A 105 -13.39 10.54 -13.42
C PRO A 105 -12.70 10.89 -12.11
N LEU A 106 -12.31 12.16 -11.91
CA LEU A 106 -11.63 12.59 -10.67
C LEU A 106 -12.47 12.33 -9.41
N ALA A 107 -13.80 12.30 -9.53
CA ALA A 107 -14.71 11.87 -8.47
C ALA A 107 -14.42 10.44 -8.00
N GLN A 108 -14.23 9.52 -8.96
CA GLN A 108 -13.96 8.12 -8.68
C GLN A 108 -12.53 7.94 -8.13
N VAL A 109 -11.54 8.65 -8.68
CA VAL A 109 -10.18 8.68 -8.12
C VAL A 109 -10.19 9.15 -6.66
N THR A 110 -10.99 10.19 -6.34
CA THR A 110 -11.13 10.71 -4.98
C THR A 110 -11.62 9.62 -4.03
N ALA A 111 -12.69 8.91 -4.41
CA ALA A 111 -13.25 7.82 -3.61
C ALA A 111 -12.23 6.67 -3.43
N MET A 112 -11.55 6.25 -4.51
CA MET A 112 -10.57 5.16 -4.47
C MET A 112 -9.35 5.46 -3.58
N VAL A 113 -8.94 6.73 -3.50
CA VAL A 113 -7.83 7.17 -2.63
C VAL A 113 -8.32 7.41 -1.19
N GLY A 114 -9.61 7.22 -0.90
CA GLY A 114 -10.19 7.40 0.42
C GLY A 114 -10.19 8.86 0.88
N LEU A 115 -10.44 9.79 -0.05
CA LEU A 115 -10.71 11.19 0.22
C LEU A 115 -12.23 11.44 0.14
N THR A 116 -12.73 12.37 0.94
CA THR A 116 -14.17 12.67 1.00
C THR A 116 -14.66 13.43 -0.22
N GLU A 117 -13.88 14.39 -0.71
CA GLU A 117 -14.31 15.35 -1.73
C GLU A 117 -13.22 15.63 -2.77
N GLN A 118 -13.61 15.95 -4.01
CA GLN A 118 -12.66 16.31 -5.08
C GLN A 118 -11.84 17.56 -4.73
N SER A 119 -12.38 18.45 -3.90
CA SER A 119 -11.68 19.61 -3.37
C SER A 119 -10.52 19.21 -2.45
N ALA A 120 -10.65 18.10 -1.71
CA ALA A 120 -9.57 17.51 -0.91
C ALA A 120 -8.47 16.93 -1.81
N LEU A 121 -8.85 16.22 -2.88
CA LEU A 121 -7.89 15.72 -3.88
C LEU A 121 -7.12 16.88 -4.54
N SER A 122 -7.80 17.97 -4.87
CA SER A 122 -7.16 19.14 -5.48
C SER A 122 -6.17 19.83 -4.53
N ARG A 123 -6.51 19.95 -3.24
CA ARG A 123 -5.59 20.48 -2.20
C ARG A 123 -4.39 19.55 -1.99
N ALA A 124 -4.63 18.24 -1.93
CA ALA A 124 -3.58 17.24 -1.78
C ALA A 124 -2.62 17.25 -2.98
N ALA A 125 -3.15 17.29 -4.21
CA ALA A 125 -2.33 17.33 -5.42
C ALA A 125 -1.45 18.59 -5.50
N ARG A 126 -1.96 19.76 -5.07
CA ARG A 126 -1.14 20.98 -4.97
C ARG A 126 -0.05 20.85 -3.91
N ARG A 127 -0.35 20.20 -2.77
CA ARG A 127 0.64 19.93 -1.72
C ARG A 127 1.73 18.96 -2.20
N TRP A 128 1.36 17.90 -2.90
CA TRP A 128 2.27 16.84 -3.31
C TRP A 128 3.10 17.16 -4.55
N TRP A 129 2.49 17.81 -5.54
CA TRP A 129 3.09 17.98 -6.87
C TRP A 129 3.07 19.41 -7.38
N CYS A 130 2.58 20.39 -6.59
CA CYS A 130 2.43 21.78 -7.02
C CYS A 130 1.61 21.93 -8.32
N ARG A 131 0.72 20.97 -8.59
CA ARG A 131 -0.09 20.87 -9.81
C ARG A 131 -1.50 20.40 -9.47
N THR A 132 -2.44 20.60 -10.41
CA THR A 132 -3.80 20.08 -10.26
C THR A 132 -3.90 18.67 -10.86
N PRO A 133 -4.84 17.84 -10.40
CA PRO A 133 -5.05 16.49 -10.97
C PRO A 133 -5.29 16.52 -12.49
N ARG A 134 -6.01 17.54 -12.99
CA ARG A 134 -6.25 17.72 -14.43
C ARG A 134 -4.97 18.07 -15.22
N ALA A 135 -4.08 18.86 -14.62
CA ALA A 135 -2.80 19.20 -15.25
C ALA A 135 -1.91 17.96 -15.38
N LEU A 136 -1.82 17.15 -14.31
CA LEU A 136 -1.07 15.88 -14.32
C LEU A 136 -1.58 14.91 -15.40
N ARG A 137 -2.91 14.79 -15.55
CA ARG A 137 -3.50 13.97 -16.61
C ARG A 137 -3.13 14.46 -18.01
N ARG A 138 -3.25 15.78 -18.26
CA ARG A 138 -2.90 16.38 -19.57
C ARG A 138 -1.42 16.25 -19.93
N GLU A 139 -0.53 16.32 -18.93
CA GLU A 139 0.92 16.10 -19.15
C GLU A 139 1.18 14.65 -19.58
N HIS A 140 0.52 13.68 -18.95
CA HIS A 140 0.64 12.26 -19.29
C HIS A 140 -0.04 11.87 -20.61
N GLU A 141 -1.13 12.51 -21.00
CA GLU A 141 -1.77 12.33 -22.32
C GLU A 141 -0.87 12.83 -23.48
N ARG A 142 0.01 13.80 -23.21
CA ARG A 142 0.96 14.34 -24.20
C ARG A 142 2.22 13.50 -24.36
N ALA A 143 2.58 12.72 -23.35
CA ALA A 143 3.58 11.66 -23.50
C ALA A 143 2.93 10.51 -24.28
N PRO A 144 3.56 9.95 -25.32
CA PRO A 144 2.98 8.84 -26.06
C PRO A 144 2.65 7.72 -25.07
N ARG A 145 1.35 7.42 -24.91
CA ARG A 145 0.85 6.26 -24.17
C ARG A 145 1.49 5.03 -24.80
N ALA A 146 2.60 4.56 -24.23
CA ALA A 146 3.19 3.29 -24.58
C ALA A 146 2.21 2.20 -24.13
N VAL A 147 1.33 1.82 -25.05
CA VAL A 147 0.74 0.49 -25.25
C VAL A 147 0.64 -0.37 -23.98
N PHE A 148 -0.40 -0.12 -23.19
CA PHE A 148 -1.02 -1.14 -22.33
C PHE A 148 -2.51 -1.22 -22.66
N ALA A 149 -2.79 -1.42 -23.94
CA ALA A 149 -4.07 -1.90 -24.42
C ALA A 149 -3.82 -3.31 -24.96
N GLU A 150 -3.86 -4.32 -24.08
CA GLU A 150 -4.23 -5.69 -24.44
C GLU A 150 -4.39 -6.56 -23.18
N SER A 151 -5.51 -7.30 -23.15
CA SER A 151 -5.96 -8.30 -22.16
C SER A 151 -7.06 -7.79 -21.21
N GLY A 152 -8.36 -7.98 -21.46
CA GLY A 152 -9.07 -8.67 -22.52
C GLY A 152 -10.56 -8.69 -22.13
N ASP A 153 -11.46 -8.32 -23.05
CA ASP A 153 -12.89 -8.55 -22.91
C ASP A 153 -13.36 -9.40 -24.11
N PRO A 154 -13.53 -10.72 -23.95
CA PRO A 154 -14.00 -11.58 -25.03
C PRO A 154 -15.46 -11.96 -24.81
N ALA A 155 -16.41 -11.02 -24.92
CA ALA A 155 -17.81 -11.38 -25.16
C ALA A 155 -18.69 -10.16 -25.50
N LYS A 156 -18.80 -9.82 -26.79
CA LYS A 156 -20.08 -9.44 -27.47
C LYS A 156 -19.82 -9.01 -28.93
N THR A 157 -19.61 -10.01 -29.77
CA THR A 157 -19.91 -10.00 -31.22
C THR A 157 -20.12 -11.47 -31.54
N THR A 158 -21.35 -11.96 -31.60
CA THR A 158 -22.14 -12.17 -32.83
C THR A 158 -23.44 -12.79 -32.28
N ARG A 159 -24.67 -12.38 -32.60
CA ARG A 159 -25.33 -12.71 -33.87
C ARG A 159 -26.68 -11.99 -33.92
N SER A 160 -26.70 -10.93 -34.72
CA SER A 160 -27.86 -10.57 -35.51
C SER A 160 -28.17 -11.75 -36.44
N ALA A 161 -29.34 -12.37 -36.27
CA ALA A 161 -29.96 -13.22 -37.28
C ALA A 161 -31.38 -12.70 -37.47
N ARG A 162 -31.49 -11.84 -38.48
CA ARG A 162 -32.71 -11.46 -39.17
C ARG A 162 -33.02 -12.59 -40.16
N ASN A 163 -34.09 -13.34 -39.94
CA ASN A 163 -35.09 -13.73 -40.94
C ASN A 163 -36.18 -14.55 -40.24
#